data_AF-A0AAE7NLW6-F1
#
_entry.id   AF-A0AAE7NLW6-F1
#
_cell.length_a   1.000
_cell.length_b   1.000
_cell.length_c   1.000
_cell.angle_alpha   90.00
_cell.angle_beta   90.00
_cell.angle_gamma   90.00
#
_symmetry.space_group_name_H-M   'P 1'
#
loop_
_entity.id
_entity.type
_entity.pdbx_description
1 polymer ?
#
loop_
_entity_poly.entity_id
_entity_poly.type
_entity_poly.pdbx_seq_one_letter_code
_entity_poly.pdbx_strand_id
1 'polypeptide(L)'
;MVDTLNIPEWTHYADKGGLDPLGMQNSSVALYQRLIPGIGNVTLRMRYYGLYPWLVRHYLQANGSTDPETWRVFLRRAEALYALIANQAGGELGVAGTVWALRAITAAKTGGGSIPIDFAAAAVPGSEDHYFAQSWGVFGLAYQSQLYEIGVLSRGDGHGIPLPSKESGTALAEGFESAMGEAAQLFKDVHARGLVTLAELDALSPFAPSQIAFSSAERDIYQRVLFRKSADADAPDSFRTQTLLLTLKVAELLGRPPDSDELRWVLYAGQTHGGHPLELADAALIAHCERWRIYQANDLCHVALETLLRFVLDALGAEPAGLPPRHCCNKLLPICARLPALRRRAGDLCLTKLASQTMQLTEPSRTASGRWRTALCERRVAPTVL
;
A
#
# COMPACT_ATOMS: atom_id res chain seq x y z
N MET A 1 18.68 31.15 26.73
CA MET A 1 19.20 30.05 27.56
C MET A 1 18.46 28.80 27.14
N VAL A 2 19.14 27.90 26.43
CA VAL A 2 18.61 26.59 26.05
C VAL A 2 18.95 25.66 27.21
N ASP A 3 17.94 25.06 27.83
CA ASP A 3 18.11 24.07 28.89
C ASP A 3 19.00 22.93 28.39
N THR A 4 20.13 22.73 29.05
CA THR A 4 21.01 21.58 28.86
C THR A 4 20.30 20.32 29.37
N LEU A 5 19.62 19.62 28.47
CA LEU A 5 19.19 18.24 28.69
C LEU A 5 20.43 17.39 28.97
N ASN A 6 20.53 16.83 30.18
CA ASN A 6 21.54 15.84 30.54
C ASN A 6 21.22 14.53 29.82
N ILE A 7 21.82 14.33 28.65
CA ILE A 7 21.70 13.09 27.88
C ILE A 7 22.87 12.17 28.26
N PRO A 8 22.65 10.88 28.60
CA PRO A 8 23.74 9.94 28.88
C PRO A 8 24.70 9.81 27.69
N GLU A 9 26.02 9.82 27.95
CA GLU A 9 27.11 9.88 26.93
C GLU A 9 27.10 8.73 25.89
N TRP A 10 26.34 7.67 26.13
CA TRP A 10 26.24 6.49 25.29
C TRP A 10 24.97 6.46 24.42
N THR A 11 24.17 7.54 24.44
CA THR A 11 22.96 7.68 23.64
C THR A 11 22.90 9.05 22.96
N HIS A 12 22.75 9.07 21.64
CA HIS A 12 22.48 10.30 20.90
C HIS A 12 20.97 10.56 20.89
N TYR A 13 20.52 11.73 21.35
CA TYR A 13 19.13 12.16 21.17
C TYR A 13 18.91 12.46 19.68
N ALA A 14 18.39 11.49 18.94
CA ALA A 14 17.90 11.73 17.59
C ALA A 14 16.46 12.22 17.70
N ASP A 15 16.19 13.42 17.22
CA ASP A 15 14.83 13.97 17.09
C ASP A 15 14.12 13.24 15.94
N LYS A 16 13.84 11.96 16.14
CA LYS A 16 12.95 11.18 15.29
C LYS A 16 11.57 11.26 15.93
N GLY A 17 10.75 12.20 15.45
CA GLY A 17 9.30 12.08 15.57
C GLY A 17 8.84 10.85 14.80
N GLY A 18 9.03 9.67 15.38
CA GLY A 18 8.83 8.38 14.73
C GLY A 18 7.49 7.76 15.11
N LEU A 19 6.84 7.12 14.14
CA LEU A 19 5.63 6.31 14.30
C LEU A 19 5.84 5.01 15.10
N ASP A 20 7.09 4.71 15.51
CA ASP A 20 7.50 3.47 16.18
C ASP A 20 8.30 3.77 17.46
N PRO A 21 7.64 4.17 18.56
CA PRO A 21 8.29 4.54 19.82
C PRO A 21 8.99 3.37 20.53
N LEU A 22 8.68 2.13 20.14
CA LEU A 22 9.25 0.91 20.72
C LEU A 22 10.25 0.21 19.79
N GLY A 23 10.45 0.70 18.56
CA GLY A 23 11.36 0.10 17.59
C GLY A 23 10.90 -1.27 17.08
N MET A 24 9.62 -1.62 17.23
CA MET A 24 9.10 -2.96 16.93
C MET A 24 8.54 -3.06 15.52
N GLN A 25 8.19 -1.96 14.85
CA GLN A 25 7.50 -1.97 13.57
C GLN A 25 8.31 -2.69 12.46
N ASN A 26 9.65 -2.58 12.51
CA ASN A 26 10.54 -3.18 11.52
C ASN A 26 10.36 -4.71 11.41
N SER A 27 10.10 -5.41 12.51
CA SER A 27 9.90 -6.86 12.48
C SER A 27 8.61 -7.24 11.76
N SER A 28 7.52 -6.49 12.00
CA SER A 28 6.24 -6.67 11.30
C SER A 28 6.39 -6.39 9.80
N VAL A 29 7.08 -5.32 9.43
CA VAL A 29 7.31 -4.96 8.02
C VAL A 29 8.10 -6.06 7.30
N ALA A 30 9.18 -6.55 7.91
CA ALA A 30 10.00 -7.61 7.34
C ALA A 30 9.22 -8.94 7.19
N LEU A 31 8.38 -9.30 8.16
CA LEU A 31 7.51 -10.47 8.07
C LEU A 31 6.49 -10.32 6.94
N TYR A 32 5.80 -9.18 6.87
CA TYR A 32 4.79 -8.91 5.84
C TYR A 32 5.38 -9.00 4.42
N GLN A 33 6.53 -8.36 4.20
CA GLN A 33 7.19 -8.38 2.88
C GLN A 33 7.58 -9.79 2.43
N ARG A 34 7.86 -10.71 3.36
CA ARG A 34 8.12 -12.11 3.05
C ARG A 34 6.85 -12.91 2.80
N LEU A 35 5.73 -12.58 3.44
CA LEU A 35 4.48 -13.32 3.26
C LEU A 35 3.86 -13.12 1.87
N ILE A 36 4.02 -11.94 1.29
CA ILE A 36 3.44 -11.61 -0.02
C ILE A 36 4.40 -10.76 -0.88
N PRO A 37 5.55 -11.32 -1.26
CA PRO A 37 6.58 -10.56 -1.96
C PRO A 37 6.09 -10.07 -3.32
N GLY A 38 6.39 -8.81 -3.60
CA GLY A 38 6.01 -8.17 -4.86
C GLY A 38 4.56 -7.71 -4.95
N ILE A 39 3.83 -7.68 -3.83
CA ILE A 39 2.53 -7.01 -3.70
C ILE A 39 2.55 -6.16 -2.42
N GLY A 40 2.36 -4.85 -2.58
CA GLY A 40 2.31 -3.91 -1.45
C GLY A 40 0.89 -3.60 -0.98
N ASN A 41 0.79 -2.94 0.17
CA ASN A 41 -0.46 -2.39 0.71
C ASN A 41 -0.90 -1.07 0.05
N VAL A 42 -0.01 -0.43 -0.73
CA VAL A 42 -0.30 0.80 -1.50
C VAL A 42 -0.61 0.50 -2.98
N THR A 43 -0.21 -0.66 -3.49
CA THR A 43 -0.46 -1.05 -4.88
C THR A 43 -1.89 -1.60 -5.02
N LEU A 44 -2.81 -0.75 -5.47
CA LEU A 44 -4.25 -1.08 -5.48
C LEU A 44 -4.76 -1.73 -6.78
N ARG A 45 -3.95 -1.78 -7.85
CA ARG A 45 -4.41 -2.21 -9.17
C ARG A 45 -3.39 -3.11 -9.85
N MET A 46 -3.81 -4.32 -10.22
CA MET A 46 -2.97 -5.28 -10.94
C MET A 46 -2.47 -4.75 -12.29
N ARG A 47 -3.24 -3.87 -12.95
CA ARG A 47 -2.92 -3.42 -14.30
C ARG A 47 -1.61 -2.63 -14.40
N TYR A 48 -1.17 -2.00 -13.31
CA TYR A 48 0.14 -1.33 -13.27
C TYR A 48 1.31 -2.28 -13.51
N TYR A 49 1.16 -3.57 -13.19
CA TYR A 49 2.18 -4.59 -13.46
C TYR A 49 2.35 -4.86 -14.96
N GLY A 50 1.38 -4.50 -15.80
CA GLY A 50 1.53 -4.48 -17.26
C GLY A 50 1.90 -3.10 -17.80
N LEU A 51 1.30 -2.03 -17.25
CA LEU A 51 1.54 -0.66 -17.67
C LEU A 51 3.03 -0.28 -17.57
N TYR A 52 3.68 -0.53 -16.43
CA TYR A 52 5.06 -0.09 -16.24
C TYR A 52 6.08 -0.79 -17.15
N PRO A 53 6.12 -2.14 -17.29
CA PRO A 53 7.03 -2.75 -18.25
C PRO A 53 6.71 -2.32 -19.69
N TRP A 54 5.44 -2.05 -20.02
CA TRP A 54 5.08 -1.47 -21.32
C TRP A 54 5.62 -0.04 -21.50
N LEU A 55 5.50 0.83 -20.50
CA LEU A 55 6.06 2.19 -20.53
C LEU A 55 7.59 2.18 -20.65
N VAL A 56 8.26 1.27 -19.96
CA VAL A 56 9.71 1.07 -20.09
C VAL A 56 10.05 0.68 -21.52
N ARG A 57 9.35 -0.31 -22.09
CA ARG A 57 9.57 -0.73 -23.50
C ARG A 57 9.30 0.42 -24.47
N HIS A 58 8.23 1.19 -24.25
CA HIS A 58 7.91 2.37 -25.06
C HIS A 58 9.03 3.43 -24.98
N TYR A 59 9.56 3.71 -23.79
CA TYR A 59 10.66 4.66 -23.60
C TYR A 59 11.93 4.24 -24.34
N LEU A 60 12.31 2.97 -24.22
CA LEU A 60 13.49 2.40 -24.88
C LEU A 60 13.38 2.46 -26.41
N GLN A 61 12.16 2.33 -26.96
CA GLN A 61 11.90 2.45 -28.40
C GLN A 61 11.86 3.90 -28.89
N ALA A 62 11.32 4.82 -28.09
CA ALA A 62 11.08 6.19 -28.52
C ALA A 62 12.28 7.13 -28.36
N ASN A 63 13.01 7.00 -27.25
CA ASN A 63 14.08 7.93 -26.89
C ASN A 63 15.41 7.23 -26.62
N GLY A 64 15.39 6.08 -25.94
CA GLY A 64 16.58 5.27 -25.66
C GLY A 64 17.66 5.95 -24.82
N SER A 65 17.44 7.18 -24.34
CA SER A 65 18.36 7.90 -23.47
C SER A 65 18.60 7.13 -22.18
N THR A 66 19.83 7.16 -21.67
CA THR A 66 20.20 6.55 -20.38
C THR A 66 20.13 7.55 -19.22
N ASP A 67 19.64 8.77 -19.48
CA ASP A 67 19.49 9.82 -18.48
C ASP A 67 18.26 9.58 -17.57
N PRO A 68 18.47 9.43 -16.24
CA PRO A 68 17.37 9.23 -15.29
C PRO A 68 16.36 10.37 -15.27
N GLU A 69 16.79 11.62 -15.54
CA GLU A 69 15.90 12.78 -15.54
C GLU A 69 14.93 12.75 -16.72
N THR A 70 15.44 12.38 -17.90
CA THR A 70 14.62 12.17 -19.08
C THR A 70 13.60 11.04 -18.87
N TRP A 71 14.01 9.93 -18.23
CA TRP A 71 13.10 8.85 -17.84
C TRP A 71 12.02 9.33 -16.85
N ARG A 72 12.43 10.12 -15.85
CA ARG A 72 11.53 10.66 -14.82
C ARG A 72 10.44 11.53 -15.43
N VAL A 73 10.79 12.45 -16.33
CA VAL A 73 9.81 13.31 -17.02
C VAL A 73 8.88 12.49 -17.91
N PHE A 74 9.43 11.54 -18.68
CA PHE A 74 8.65 10.64 -19.52
C PHE A 74 7.59 9.88 -18.71
N LEU A 75 8.01 9.29 -17.59
CA LEU A 75 7.16 8.48 -16.73
C LEU A 75 6.06 9.33 -16.07
N ARG A 76 6.41 10.51 -15.55
CA ARG A 76 5.44 11.44 -14.96
C ARG A 76 4.39 11.89 -15.96
N ARG A 77 4.77 12.13 -17.22
CA ARG A 77 3.83 12.47 -18.29
C ARG A 77 2.87 11.30 -18.58
N ALA A 78 3.37 10.07 -18.56
CA ALA A 78 2.53 8.89 -18.75
C ALA A 78 1.54 8.71 -17.60
N GLU A 79 1.98 8.91 -16.35
CA GLU A 79 1.11 8.83 -15.17
C GLU A 79 0.04 9.93 -15.16
N ALA A 80 0.37 11.16 -15.56
CA ALA A 80 -0.61 12.24 -15.70
C ALA A 80 -1.68 11.91 -16.76
N LEU A 81 -1.26 11.39 -17.93
CA LEU A 81 -2.19 10.94 -18.96
C LEU A 81 -3.05 9.77 -18.47
N TYR A 82 -2.47 8.82 -17.77
CA TYR A 82 -3.19 7.68 -17.18
C TYR A 82 -4.24 8.13 -16.15
N ALA A 83 -3.95 9.17 -15.36
CA ALA A 83 -4.90 9.76 -14.43
C ALA A 83 -6.09 10.44 -15.15
N LEU A 84 -5.86 11.10 -16.29
CA LEU A 84 -6.91 11.66 -17.13
C LEU A 84 -7.80 10.57 -17.71
N ILE A 85 -7.21 9.51 -18.26
CA ILE A 85 -7.94 8.36 -18.81
C ILE A 85 -8.82 7.73 -17.72
N ALA A 86 -8.26 7.45 -16.55
CA ALA A 86 -8.99 6.84 -15.43
C ALA A 86 -10.14 7.71 -14.91
N ASN A 87 -10.01 9.03 -14.96
CA ASN A 87 -11.10 9.94 -14.58
C ASN A 87 -12.18 10.02 -15.65
N GLN A 88 -11.80 10.08 -16.93
CA GLN A 88 -12.76 10.10 -18.02
C GLN A 88 -13.58 8.80 -18.07
N ALA A 89 -12.96 7.66 -17.74
CA ALA A 89 -13.61 6.34 -17.67
C ALA A 89 -14.54 6.12 -16.45
N GLY A 90 -14.78 7.15 -15.63
CA GLY A 90 -15.72 7.08 -14.50
C GLY A 90 -15.10 7.25 -13.10
N GLY A 91 -13.86 7.73 -13.00
CA GLY A 91 -13.25 8.09 -11.72
C GLY A 91 -12.79 6.88 -10.92
N GLU A 92 -11.97 6.02 -11.53
CA GLU A 92 -11.48 4.82 -10.85
C GLU A 92 -10.63 5.12 -9.60
N LEU A 93 -10.89 4.37 -8.52
CA LEU A 93 -10.09 4.43 -7.29
C LEU A 93 -8.68 3.85 -7.49
N GLY A 94 -7.73 4.29 -6.68
CA GLY A 94 -6.37 3.73 -6.67
C GLY A 94 -5.47 4.17 -7.84
N VAL A 95 -5.80 5.31 -8.45
CA VAL A 95 -4.95 6.03 -9.42
C VAL A 95 -4.53 7.35 -8.78
N ALA A 96 -3.25 7.69 -8.81
CA ALA A 96 -2.81 8.98 -8.27
C ALA A 96 -3.03 10.11 -9.28
N GLY A 97 -3.14 11.34 -8.77
CA GLY A 97 -3.42 12.52 -9.60
C GLY A 97 -4.88 12.65 -10.04
N THR A 98 -5.79 11.89 -9.44
CA THR A 98 -7.23 11.94 -9.76
C THR A 98 -7.86 13.30 -9.48
N VAL A 99 -7.49 13.95 -8.38
CA VAL A 99 -7.99 15.29 -8.04
C VAL A 99 -7.59 16.32 -9.10
N TRP A 100 -6.33 16.27 -9.55
CA TRP A 100 -5.85 17.13 -10.62
C TRP A 100 -6.55 16.81 -11.95
N ALA A 101 -6.64 15.53 -12.32
CA ALA A 101 -7.28 15.10 -13.56
C ALA A 101 -8.75 15.49 -13.63
N LEU A 102 -9.51 15.37 -12.53
CA LEU A 102 -10.89 15.81 -12.43
C LEU A 102 -11.03 17.32 -12.69
N ARG A 103 -10.15 18.13 -12.09
CA ARG A 103 -10.12 19.58 -12.33
C ARG A 103 -9.84 19.90 -13.80
N ALA A 104 -8.83 19.26 -14.39
CA ALA A 104 -8.44 19.46 -15.79
C ALA A 104 -9.56 19.09 -16.78
N ILE A 105 -10.20 17.93 -16.58
CA ILE A 105 -11.33 17.49 -17.41
C ILE A 105 -12.53 18.41 -17.25
N THR A 106 -12.84 18.85 -16.02
CA THR A 106 -13.96 19.78 -15.77
C THR A 106 -13.72 21.12 -16.45
N ALA A 107 -12.50 21.65 -16.39
CA ALA A 107 -12.11 22.88 -17.07
C ALA A 107 -12.25 22.74 -18.60
N ALA A 108 -11.78 21.64 -19.18
CA ALA A 108 -11.93 21.36 -20.62
C ALA A 108 -13.39 21.28 -21.04
N LYS A 109 -14.25 20.61 -20.26
CA LYS A 109 -15.70 20.53 -20.52
C LYS A 109 -16.38 21.89 -20.42
N THR A 110 -16.02 22.70 -19.44
CA THR A 110 -16.58 24.05 -19.23
C THR A 110 -16.15 25.00 -20.35
N GLY A 111 -14.93 24.84 -20.87
CA GLY A 111 -14.40 25.57 -22.01
C GLY A 111 -14.93 25.12 -23.38
N GLY A 112 -15.99 24.31 -23.43
CA GLY A 112 -16.62 23.85 -24.67
C GLY A 112 -15.93 22.66 -25.35
N GLY A 113 -14.94 22.02 -24.70
CA GLY A 113 -14.29 20.81 -25.19
C GLY A 113 -13.32 20.99 -26.36
N SER A 114 -13.18 22.21 -26.89
CA SER A 114 -12.31 22.50 -28.05
C SER A 114 -10.84 22.69 -27.70
N ILE A 115 -10.52 22.97 -26.43
CA ILE A 115 -9.14 23.22 -25.98
C ILE A 115 -8.55 21.91 -25.43
N PRO A 116 -7.44 21.40 -26.00
CA PRO A 116 -6.74 20.24 -25.45
C PRO A 116 -6.21 20.52 -24.04
N ILE A 117 -6.20 19.48 -23.21
CA ILE A 117 -5.60 19.50 -21.88
C ILE A 117 -4.08 19.35 -22.03
N ASP A 118 -3.32 20.34 -21.55
CA ASP A 118 -1.86 20.26 -21.40
C ASP A 118 -1.51 19.53 -20.09
N PHE A 119 -1.16 18.26 -20.22
CA PHE A 119 -0.71 17.44 -19.10
C PHE A 119 0.82 17.39 -18.97
N ALA A 120 1.57 17.91 -19.96
CA ALA A 120 3.02 17.97 -19.87
C ALA A 120 3.47 18.96 -18.79
N ALA A 121 2.79 20.10 -18.68
CA ALA A 121 3.05 21.10 -17.63
C ALA A 121 2.85 20.52 -16.21
N ALA A 122 1.77 19.76 -16.00
CA ALA A 122 1.46 19.12 -14.72
C ALA A 122 2.44 17.97 -14.37
N ALA A 123 3.07 17.37 -15.37
CA ALA A 123 4.07 16.34 -15.19
C ALA A 123 5.44 16.90 -14.75
N VAL A 124 5.67 18.21 -14.85
CA VAL A 124 6.92 18.83 -14.41
C VAL A 124 7.06 18.70 -12.87
N PRO A 125 8.16 18.11 -12.38
CA PRO A 125 8.41 18.00 -10.94
C PRO A 125 8.49 19.38 -10.27
N GLY A 126 7.72 19.57 -9.20
CA GLY A 126 7.70 20.83 -8.46
C GLY A 126 6.88 21.96 -9.10
N SER A 127 6.12 21.69 -10.18
CA SER A 127 5.17 22.67 -10.71
C SER A 127 4.05 22.94 -9.70
N GLU A 128 3.46 24.13 -9.71
CA GLU A 128 2.37 24.48 -8.78
C GLU A 128 1.09 23.65 -9.05
N ASP A 129 0.84 23.31 -10.32
CA ASP A 129 -0.28 22.46 -10.75
C ASP A 129 0.19 21.02 -11.06
N HIS A 130 1.12 20.49 -10.27
CA HIS A 130 1.62 19.13 -10.47
C HIS A 130 0.50 18.09 -10.30
N TYR A 131 0.48 17.06 -11.14
CA TYR A 131 -0.49 15.97 -10.98
C TYR A 131 -0.24 15.16 -9.69
N PHE A 132 1.02 15.05 -9.25
CA PHE A 132 1.41 14.31 -8.06
C PHE A 132 2.73 14.81 -7.45
N ALA A 133 2.78 14.90 -6.11
CA ALA A 133 3.86 15.58 -5.38
C ALA A 133 5.20 14.82 -5.38
N GLN A 134 5.17 13.49 -5.36
CA GLN A 134 6.39 12.69 -5.28
C GLN A 134 7.21 12.78 -6.57
N SER A 135 8.51 13.07 -6.46
CA SER A 135 9.39 13.35 -7.61
C SER A 135 9.47 12.24 -8.65
N TRP A 136 9.34 10.97 -8.24
CA TRP A 136 9.36 9.79 -9.10
C TRP A 136 7.96 9.24 -9.41
N GLY A 137 6.91 10.02 -9.13
CA GLY A 137 5.54 9.61 -9.38
C GLY A 137 5.09 8.47 -8.48
N VAL A 138 4.01 7.80 -8.89
CA VAL A 138 3.48 6.60 -8.22
C VAL A 138 4.42 5.42 -8.40
N PHE A 139 5.13 5.38 -9.54
CA PHE A 139 6.14 4.38 -9.81
C PHE A 139 7.17 4.32 -8.67
N GLY A 140 7.87 5.43 -8.40
CA GLY A 140 8.90 5.43 -7.36
C GLY A 140 8.35 5.28 -5.94
N LEU A 141 7.13 5.77 -5.69
CA LEU A 141 6.51 5.69 -4.36
C LEU A 141 6.05 4.26 -4.03
N ALA A 142 5.37 3.58 -4.95
CA ALA A 142 4.58 2.39 -4.61
C ALA A 142 4.89 1.15 -5.47
N TYR A 143 5.27 1.31 -6.74
CA TYR A 143 5.37 0.17 -7.66
C TYR A 143 6.80 -0.29 -7.95
N GLN A 144 7.79 0.60 -7.93
CA GLN A 144 9.15 0.28 -8.38
C GLN A 144 9.73 -0.92 -7.64
N SER A 145 9.72 -0.90 -6.30
CA SER A 145 10.22 -2.01 -5.48
C SER A 145 9.44 -3.31 -5.72
N GLN A 146 8.12 -3.22 -5.81
CA GLN A 146 7.24 -4.38 -6.02
C GLN A 146 7.47 -5.02 -7.40
N LEU A 147 7.68 -4.23 -8.44
CA LEU A 147 7.95 -4.69 -9.79
C LEU A 147 9.30 -5.39 -9.93
N TYR A 148 10.31 -4.97 -9.16
CA TYR A 148 11.58 -5.70 -9.06
C TYR A 148 11.41 -7.00 -8.27
N GLU A 149 10.73 -6.94 -7.12
CA GLU A 149 10.54 -8.08 -6.22
C GLU A 149 9.74 -9.22 -6.87
N ILE A 150 8.68 -8.88 -7.63
CA ILE A 150 7.89 -9.86 -8.39
C ILE A 150 8.59 -10.32 -9.69
N GLY A 151 9.77 -9.75 -10.00
CA GLY A 151 10.56 -10.10 -11.16
C GLY A 151 9.98 -9.63 -12.49
N VAL A 152 9.19 -8.55 -12.52
CA VAL A 152 8.64 -7.94 -13.74
C VAL A 152 9.61 -6.93 -14.36
N LEU A 153 10.37 -6.22 -13.53
CA LEU A 153 11.46 -5.37 -13.96
C LEU A 153 12.79 -5.95 -13.50
N SER A 154 13.83 -5.74 -14.31
CA SER A 154 15.22 -6.03 -13.97
C SER A 154 16.07 -4.77 -14.08
N ARG A 155 17.18 -4.71 -13.34
CA ARG A 155 18.11 -3.59 -13.46
C ARG A 155 18.85 -3.72 -14.79
N GLY A 156 18.95 -2.63 -15.54
CA GLY A 156 19.78 -2.58 -16.75
C GLY A 156 21.27 -2.54 -16.40
N ASP A 157 22.10 -2.91 -17.37
CA ASP A 157 23.56 -2.85 -17.22
C ASP A 157 24.01 -1.39 -17.36
N GLY A 158 24.59 -0.83 -16.29
CA GLY A 158 25.32 0.44 -16.33
C GLY A 158 24.50 1.73 -16.30
N HIS A 159 23.15 1.68 -16.27
CA HIS A 159 22.31 2.88 -16.12
C HIS A 159 21.11 2.66 -15.18
N GLY A 160 20.60 3.75 -14.58
CA GLY A 160 19.52 3.71 -13.59
C GLY A 160 18.12 3.41 -14.12
N ILE A 161 17.97 3.16 -15.43
CA ILE A 161 16.68 2.90 -16.08
C ILE A 161 16.36 1.40 -16.01
N PRO A 162 15.15 1.01 -15.57
CA PRO A 162 14.71 -0.39 -15.54
C PRO A 162 14.62 -0.99 -16.95
N LEU A 163 14.68 -2.32 -17.03
CA LEU A 163 14.34 -3.09 -18.22
C LEU A 163 13.17 -4.04 -17.90
N PRO A 164 12.29 -4.36 -18.86
CA PRO A 164 11.35 -5.46 -18.69
C PRO A 164 12.15 -6.76 -18.54
N SER A 165 11.87 -7.55 -17.51
CA SER A 165 12.53 -8.84 -17.31
C SER A 165 12.20 -9.80 -18.45
N LYS A 166 13.13 -10.73 -18.73
CA LYS A 166 12.91 -11.75 -19.77
C LYS A 166 11.88 -12.79 -19.32
N GLU A 167 11.76 -12.99 -18.02
CA GLU A 167 10.94 -14.03 -17.40
C GLU A 167 9.44 -13.69 -17.41
N SER A 168 9.08 -12.42 -17.26
CA SER A 168 7.68 -11.98 -17.24
C SER A 168 7.45 -10.58 -17.79
N GLY A 169 8.42 -9.67 -17.64
CA GLY A 169 8.28 -8.27 -18.04
C GLY A 169 7.97 -8.08 -19.52
N THR A 170 8.68 -8.77 -20.40
CA THR A 170 8.43 -8.72 -21.85
C THR A 170 7.02 -9.20 -22.19
N ALA A 171 6.61 -10.35 -21.66
CA ALA A 171 5.28 -10.91 -21.93
C ALA A 171 4.16 -9.99 -21.40
N LEU A 172 4.35 -9.36 -20.24
CA LEU A 172 3.42 -8.38 -19.69
C LEU A 172 3.32 -7.13 -20.56
N ALA A 173 4.45 -6.59 -21.02
CA ALA A 173 4.47 -5.43 -21.89
C ALA A 173 3.75 -5.70 -23.21
N GLU A 174 3.99 -6.86 -23.83
CA GLU A 174 3.36 -7.28 -25.07
C GLU A 174 1.87 -7.58 -24.89
N GLY A 175 1.50 -8.29 -23.81
CA GLY A 175 0.10 -8.60 -23.50
C GLY A 175 -0.72 -7.35 -23.22
N PHE A 176 -0.15 -6.40 -22.48
CA PHE A 176 -0.77 -5.11 -22.22
C PHE A 176 -0.95 -4.30 -23.52
N GLU A 177 0.09 -4.20 -24.36
CA GLU A 177 0.00 -3.51 -25.65
C GLU A 177 -1.05 -4.14 -26.57
N SER A 178 -1.06 -5.47 -26.65
CA SER A 178 -2.03 -6.21 -27.46
C SER A 178 -3.46 -6.00 -26.98
N ALA A 179 -3.69 -5.83 -25.68
CA ALA A 179 -5.01 -5.54 -25.13
C ALA A 179 -5.52 -4.15 -25.53
N MET A 180 -4.61 -3.20 -25.77
CA MET A 180 -4.97 -1.82 -26.13
C MET A 180 -5.26 -1.66 -27.63
N GLY A 181 -4.74 -2.55 -28.48
CA GLY A 181 -4.93 -2.47 -29.93
C GLY A 181 -4.49 -1.12 -30.49
N GLU A 182 -5.32 -0.49 -31.32
CA GLU A 182 -5.04 0.81 -31.94
C GLU A 182 -4.86 1.94 -30.91
N ALA A 183 -5.49 1.83 -29.72
CA ALA A 183 -5.36 2.82 -28.66
C ALA A 183 -3.91 2.90 -28.13
N ALA A 184 -3.11 1.84 -28.28
CA ALA A 184 -1.69 1.86 -27.91
C ALA A 184 -0.91 2.92 -28.70
N GLN A 185 -1.16 3.01 -30.00
CA GLN A 185 -0.48 4.01 -30.84
C GLN A 185 -0.97 5.42 -30.52
N LEU A 186 -2.29 5.59 -30.36
CA LEU A 186 -2.86 6.85 -29.92
C LEU A 186 -2.25 7.34 -28.60
N PHE A 187 -2.05 6.44 -27.63
CA PHE A 187 -1.41 6.80 -26.37
C PHE A 187 0.00 7.33 -26.60
N LYS A 188 0.81 6.64 -27.41
CA LYS A 188 2.21 7.05 -27.70
C LYS A 188 2.25 8.44 -28.34
N ASP A 189 1.36 8.71 -29.28
CA ASP A 189 1.29 10.00 -29.99
C ASP A 189 0.85 11.13 -29.06
N VAL A 190 -0.21 10.91 -28.27
CA VAL A 190 -0.69 11.86 -27.26
C VAL A 190 0.38 12.09 -26.19
N HIS A 191 1.02 11.03 -25.70
CA HIS A 191 2.07 11.07 -24.69
C HIS A 191 3.25 11.89 -25.16
N ALA A 192 3.73 11.69 -26.38
CA ALA A 192 4.83 12.46 -26.98
C ALA A 192 4.46 13.94 -27.14
N ARG A 193 3.23 14.24 -27.57
CA ARG A 193 2.74 15.62 -27.76
C ARG A 193 2.48 16.37 -26.45
N GLY A 194 2.05 15.67 -25.39
CA GLY A 194 1.75 16.30 -24.09
C GLY A 194 0.41 17.01 -24.01
N LEU A 195 -0.42 16.87 -25.06
CA LEU A 195 -1.73 17.50 -25.20
C LEU A 195 -2.76 16.43 -25.56
N VAL A 196 -3.90 16.42 -24.86
CA VAL A 196 -4.99 15.46 -25.10
C VAL A 196 -6.36 16.13 -25.16
N THR A 197 -7.18 15.74 -26.14
CA THR A 197 -8.57 16.19 -26.26
C THR A 197 -9.53 15.25 -25.52
N LEU A 198 -10.75 15.70 -25.24
CA LEU A 198 -11.77 14.84 -24.62
C LEU A 198 -12.12 13.61 -25.49
N ALA A 199 -12.17 13.78 -26.81
CA ALA A 199 -12.42 12.68 -27.74
C ALA A 199 -11.28 11.65 -27.76
N GLU A 200 -10.03 12.10 -27.69
CA GLU A 200 -8.88 11.19 -27.55
C GLU A 200 -8.91 10.47 -26.20
N LEU A 201 -9.32 11.12 -25.11
CA LEU A 201 -9.50 10.44 -23.81
C LEU A 201 -10.57 9.35 -23.88
N ASP A 202 -11.67 9.58 -24.60
CA ASP A 202 -12.71 8.55 -24.80
C ASP A 202 -12.16 7.36 -25.61
N ALA A 203 -11.39 7.63 -26.66
CA ALA A 203 -10.72 6.60 -27.46
C ALA A 203 -9.63 5.83 -26.67
N LEU A 204 -9.04 6.45 -25.66
CA LEU A 204 -8.08 5.84 -24.74
C LEU A 204 -8.72 5.08 -23.58
N SER A 205 -10.06 5.00 -23.51
CA SER A 205 -10.77 4.23 -22.48
C SER A 205 -10.31 2.77 -22.28
N PRO A 206 -9.79 2.03 -23.29
CA PRO A 206 -9.24 0.70 -23.05
C PRO A 206 -8.13 0.66 -22.00
N PHE A 207 -7.38 1.75 -21.79
CA PHE A 207 -6.31 1.84 -20.79
C PHE A 207 -6.82 1.91 -19.34
N ALA A 208 -8.10 2.18 -19.11
CA ALA A 208 -8.61 2.39 -17.76
C ALA A 208 -8.29 1.18 -16.83
N PRO A 209 -7.83 1.39 -15.58
CA PRO A 209 -7.27 0.31 -14.77
C PRO A 209 -8.17 -0.92 -14.55
N SER A 210 -9.49 -0.75 -14.63
CA SER A 210 -10.48 -1.83 -14.49
C SER A 210 -10.75 -2.61 -15.77
N GLN A 211 -10.32 -2.12 -16.94
CA GLN A 211 -10.64 -2.69 -18.26
C GLN A 211 -9.79 -3.93 -18.62
N ILE A 212 -9.67 -4.87 -17.68
CA ILE A 212 -9.06 -6.18 -17.91
C ILE A 212 -10.18 -7.17 -18.23
N ALA A 213 -10.29 -7.58 -19.49
CA ALA A 213 -11.33 -8.53 -19.90
C ALA A 213 -11.11 -9.91 -19.27
N PHE A 214 -12.20 -10.52 -18.78
CA PHE A 214 -12.14 -11.77 -18.00
C PHE A 214 -11.51 -12.93 -18.78
N SER A 215 -11.78 -13.06 -20.08
CA SER A 215 -11.23 -14.11 -20.95
C SER A 215 -10.16 -13.56 -21.91
N SER A 216 -9.21 -12.77 -21.39
CA SER A 216 -8.13 -12.17 -22.18
C SER A 216 -6.75 -12.78 -21.90
N ALA A 217 -5.89 -12.72 -22.92
CA ALA A 217 -4.48 -13.06 -22.76
C ALA A 217 -3.76 -12.17 -21.72
N GLU A 218 -4.14 -10.89 -21.62
CA GLU A 218 -3.65 -9.96 -20.59
C GLU A 218 -3.91 -10.52 -19.18
N ARG A 219 -5.16 -10.94 -18.89
CA ARG A 219 -5.53 -11.55 -17.61
C ARG A 219 -4.72 -12.82 -17.34
N ASP A 220 -4.56 -13.69 -18.34
CA ASP A 220 -3.82 -14.95 -18.18
C ASP A 220 -2.34 -14.72 -17.86
N ILE A 221 -1.73 -13.67 -18.41
CA ILE A 221 -0.36 -13.27 -18.06
C ILE A 221 -0.29 -12.81 -16.60
N TYR A 222 -1.22 -11.95 -16.15
CA TYR A 222 -1.28 -11.54 -14.75
C TYR A 222 -1.44 -12.72 -13.79
N GLN A 223 -2.33 -13.66 -14.11
CA GLN A 223 -2.52 -14.86 -13.31
C GLN A 223 -1.25 -15.70 -13.22
N ARG A 224 -0.51 -15.87 -14.32
CA ARG A 224 0.77 -16.61 -14.33
C ARG A 224 1.85 -15.96 -13.48
N VAL A 225 1.88 -14.63 -13.41
CA VAL A 225 2.84 -13.89 -12.57
C VAL A 225 2.46 -14.02 -11.09
N LEU A 226 1.18 -13.89 -10.77
CA LEU A 226 0.67 -13.99 -9.40
C LEU A 226 0.84 -15.39 -8.81
N PHE A 227 0.48 -16.44 -9.57
CA PHE A 227 0.48 -17.84 -9.15
C PHE A 227 1.66 -18.63 -9.75
N ARG A 228 2.82 -17.98 -9.87
CA ARG A 228 4.02 -18.62 -10.43
C ARG A 228 4.45 -19.79 -9.54
N LYS A 229 4.58 -20.97 -10.14
CA LYS A 229 5.13 -22.15 -9.45
C LYS A 229 6.64 -22.03 -9.38
N SER A 230 7.21 -22.22 -8.19
CA SER A 230 8.64 -22.42 -7.99
C SER A 230 8.90 -23.86 -7.56
N ALA A 231 10.05 -24.41 -7.96
CA ALA A 231 10.52 -25.71 -7.49
C ALA A 231 10.98 -25.64 -6.02
N ASP A 232 11.42 -24.46 -5.58
CA ASP A 232 11.77 -24.19 -4.19
C ASP A 232 10.55 -23.65 -3.43
N ALA A 233 10.14 -24.40 -2.41
CA ALA A 233 9.00 -24.08 -1.56
C ALA A 233 9.21 -22.82 -0.70
N ASP A 234 10.47 -22.42 -0.46
CA ASP A 234 10.84 -21.22 0.30
C ASP A 234 11.20 -20.03 -0.60
N ALA A 235 11.03 -20.15 -1.92
CA ALA A 235 11.21 -19.04 -2.85
C ALA A 235 10.12 -17.96 -2.68
N PRO A 236 10.42 -16.68 -2.96
CA PRO A 236 9.44 -15.59 -2.89
C PRO A 236 8.15 -15.88 -3.68
N ASP A 237 8.27 -16.44 -4.88
CA ASP A 237 7.13 -16.79 -5.74
C ASP A 237 6.19 -17.82 -5.09
N SER A 238 6.75 -18.77 -4.32
CA SER A 238 5.97 -19.76 -3.56
C SER A 238 5.17 -19.11 -2.46
N PHE A 239 5.77 -18.21 -1.68
CA PHE A 239 5.08 -17.50 -0.58
C PHE A 239 3.96 -16.59 -1.09
N ARG A 240 4.19 -15.86 -2.20
CA ARG A 240 3.13 -15.08 -2.85
C ARG A 240 1.98 -15.99 -3.28
N THR A 241 2.28 -17.06 -4.00
CA THR A 241 1.28 -18.03 -4.47
C THR A 241 0.48 -18.63 -3.31
N GLN A 242 1.15 -19.05 -2.24
CA GLN A 242 0.51 -19.62 -1.05
C GLN A 242 -0.40 -18.60 -0.36
N THR A 243 0.01 -17.34 -0.22
CA THR A 243 -0.86 -16.28 0.32
C THR A 243 -2.11 -16.10 -0.52
N LEU A 244 -1.97 -16.02 -1.84
CA LEU A 244 -3.12 -15.86 -2.74
C LEU A 244 -4.06 -17.06 -2.67
N LEU A 245 -3.52 -18.28 -2.60
CA LEU A 245 -4.31 -19.50 -2.41
C LEU A 245 -5.03 -19.53 -1.06
N LEU A 246 -4.38 -19.10 0.02
CA LEU A 246 -5.02 -18.95 1.33
C LEU A 246 -6.19 -17.96 1.26
N THR A 247 -6.02 -16.81 0.62
CA THR A 247 -7.10 -15.84 0.40
C THR A 247 -8.27 -16.46 -0.36
N LEU A 248 -7.99 -17.25 -1.42
CA LEU A 248 -9.01 -17.97 -2.17
C LEU A 248 -9.71 -19.04 -1.32
N LYS A 249 -8.98 -19.74 -0.45
CA LYS A 249 -9.57 -20.71 0.49
C LYS A 249 -10.47 -20.06 1.52
N VAL A 250 -10.10 -18.90 2.03
CA VAL A 250 -11.00 -18.11 2.89
C VAL A 250 -12.22 -17.64 2.11
N ALA A 251 -12.05 -17.21 0.86
CA ALA A 251 -13.18 -16.81 0.01
C ALA A 251 -14.15 -17.99 -0.26
N GLU A 252 -13.61 -19.18 -0.52
CA GLU A 252 -14.37 -20.42 -0.68
C GLU A 252 -15.15 -20.74 0.61
N LEU A 253 -14.51 -20.65 1.77
CA LEU A 253 -15.12 -20.88 3.08
C LEU A 253 -16.25 -19.90 3.39
N LEU A 254 -16.14 -18.64 2.95
CA LEU A 254 -17.16 -17.60 3.16
C LEU A 254 -18.22 -17.55 2.04
N GLY A 255 -17.98 -18.23 0.92
CA GLY A 255 -18.82 -18.15 -0.29
C GLY A 255 -18.76 -16.79 -1.01
N ARG A 256 -17.81 -15.92 -0.67
CA ARG A 256 -17.60 -14.58 -1.26
C ARG A 256 -16.18 -14.07 -0.99
N PRO A 257 -15.71 -13.03 -1.70
CA PRO A 257 -14.46 -12.36 -1.34
C PRO A 257 -14.46 -11.89 0.13
N PRO A 258 -13.41 -12.21 0.92
CA PRO A 258 -13.28 -11.71 2.28
C PRO A 258 -12.89 -10.22 2.28
N ASP A 259 -13.30 -9.50 3.32
CA ASP A 259 -12.66 -8.23 3.65
C ASP A 259 -11.32 -8.45 4.39
N SER A 260 -10.61 -7.35 4.69
CA SER A 260 -9.30 -7.42 5.35
C SER A 260 -9.36 -7.98 6.77
N ASP A 261 -10.42 -7.69 7.51
CA ASP A 261 -10.58 -8.12 8.90
C ASP A 261 -10.94 -9.60 8.95
N GLU A 262 -11.83 -10.05 8.07
CA GLU A 262 -12.18 -11.46 7.91
C GLU A 262 -10.97 -12.30 7.56
N LEU A 263 -10.20 -11.90 6.56
CA LEU A 263 -8.98 -12.62 6.17
C LEU A 263 -8.00 -12.69 7.35
N ARG A 264 -7.75 -11.56 8.03
CA ARG A 264 -6.87 -11.49 9.20
C ARG A 264 -7.29 -12.46 10.30
N TRP A 265 -8.57 -12.43 10.68
CA TRP A 265 -9.07 -13.23 11.80
C TRP A 265 -9.19 -14.71 11.46
N VAL A 266 -9.60 -15.05 10.24
CA VAL A 266 -9.68 -16.46 9.81
C VAL A 266 -8.29 -17.08 9.78
N LEU A 267 -7.28 -16.41 9.22
CA LEU A 267 -5.91 -16.93 9.20
C LEU A 267 -5.28 -17.01 10.60
N TYR A 268 -5.59 -16.06 11.49
CA TYR A 268 -5.10 -16.10 12.86
C TYR A 268 -5.77 -17.20 13.69
N ALA A 269 -7.10 -17.24 13.71
CA ALA A 269 -7.87 -18.15 14.55
C ALA A 269 -8.00 -19.56 13.95
N GLY A 270 -7.78 -19.72 12.64
CA GLY A 270 -8.01 -20.98 11.93
C GLY A 270 -9.49 -21.31 11.71
N GLN A 271 -10.40 -20.34 11.90
CA GLN A 271 -11.83 -20.53 11.75
C GLN A 271 -12.54 -19.19 11.50
N THR A 272 -13.75 -19.24 10.93
CA THR A 272 -14.62 -18.07 10.80
C THR A 272 -15.21 -17.63 12.14
N HIS A 273 -15.79 -16.43 12.19
CA HIS A 273 -16.51 -15.95 13.37
C HIS A 273 -17.68 -16.88 13.77
N GLY A 274 -18.30 -17.57 12.79
CA GLY A 274 -19.34 -18.57 13.03
C GLY A 274 -18.83 -19.93 13.53
N GLY A 275 -17.51 -20.09 13.73
CA GLY A 275 -16.90 -21.34 14.20
C GLY A 275 -16.67 -22.39 13.12
N HIS A 276 -16.77 -22.02 11.83
CA HIS A 276 -16.43 -22.93 10.74
C HIS A 276 -14.91 -22.98 10.55
N PRO A 277 -14.27 -24.17 10.66
CA PRO A 277 -12.81 -24.28 10.57
C PRO A 277 -12.30 -24.01 9.15
N LEU A 278 -11.10 -23.42 9.07
CA LEU A 278 -10.34 -23.33 7.83
C LEU A 278 -9.60 -24.65 7.59
N GLU A 279 -10.23 -25.52 6.80
CA GLU A 279 -9.67 -26.83 6.45
C GLU A 279 -8.62 -26.69 5.33
N LEU A 280 -7.37 -27.06 5.62
CA LEU A 280 -6.27 -27.04 4.67
C LEU A 280 -5.68 -28.45 4.58
N ALA A 281 -5.70 -29.05 3.38
CA ALA A 281 -5.13 -30.38 3.14
C ALA A 281 -3.66 -30.34 2.72
N ASP A 282 -3.21 -29.20 2.19
CA ASP A 282 -1.86 -29.03 1.65
C ASP A 282 -0.88 -28.60 2.77
N ALA A 283 0.19 -29.36 2.97
CA ALA A 283 1.17 -29.11 4.02
C ALA A 283 1.88 -27.75 3.89
N ALA A 284 2.13 -27.29 2.66
CA ALA A 284 2.73 -25.98 2.43
C ALA A 284 1.75 -24.86 2.74
N LEU A 285 0.46 -25.00 2.43
CA LEU A 285 -0.57 -24.03 2.84
C LEU A 285 -0.75 -24.00 4.37
N ILE A 286 -0.73 -25.15 5.05
CA ILE A 286 -0.77 -25.21 6.51
C ILE A 286 0.42 -24.45 7.09
N ALA A 287 1.64 -24.76 6.64
CA ALA A 287 2.86 -24.09 7.10
C ALA A 287 2.82 -22.58 6.84
N HIS A 288 2.30 -22.16 5.68
CA HIS A 288 2.19 -20.74 5.34
C HIS A 288 1.09 -20.03 6.16
N CYS A 289 0.00 -20.72 6.49
CA CYS A 289 -1.01 -20.22 7.41
C CYS A 289 -0.43 -19.96 8.80
N GLU A 290 0.48 -20.83 9.29
CA GLU A 290 1.21 -20.58 10.54
C GLU A 290 2.08 -19.31 10.47
N ARG A 291 2.75 -19.06 9.34
CA ARG A 291 3.54 -17.82 9.15
C ARG A 291 2.64 -16.59 9.22
N TRP A 292 1.46 -16.63 8.61
CA TRP A 292 0.44 -15.59 8.75
C TRP A 292 -0.03 -15.43 10.20
N ARG A 293 -0.29 -16.53 10.92
CA ARG A 293 -0.66 -16.48 12.33
C ARG A 293 0.42 -15.83 13.19
N ILE A 294 1.70 -16.13 12.95
CA ILE A 294 2.84 -15.51 13.64
C ILE A 294 2.89 -14.01 13.35
N TYR A 295 2.74 -13.58 12.10
CA TYR A 295 2.67 -12.17 11.74
C TYR A 295 1.54 -11.44 12.48
N GLN A 296 0.34 -12.04 12.52
CA GLN A 296 -0.81 -11.45 13.22
C GLN A 296 -0.60 -11.42 14.74
N ALA A 297 0.03 -12.45 15.32
CA ALA A 297 0.39 -12.46 16.73
C ALA A 297 1.41 -11.36 17.07
N ASN A 298 2.40 -11.15 16.20
CA ASN A 298 3.39 -10.08 16.33
C ASN A 298 2.70 -8.70 16.30
N ASP A 299 1.81 -8.47 15.34
CA ASP A 299 1.07 -7.22 15.23
C ASP A 299 0.17 -6.96 16.45
N LEU A 300 -0.55 -7.98 16.94
CA LEU A 300 -1.33 -7.87 18.18
C LEU A 300 -0.48 -7.59 19.41
N CYS A 301 0.72 -8.17 19.48
CA CYS A 301 1.69 -7.91 20.54
C CYS A 301 2.12 -6.44 20.54
N HIS A 302 2.36 -5.86 19.36
CA HIS A 302 2.72 -4.45 19.24
C HIS A 302 1.60 -3.55 19.76
N VAL A 303 0.35 -3.80 19.35
CA VAL A 303 -0.81 -3.06 19.85
C VAL A 303 -0.90 -3.13 21.37
N ALA A 304 -0.69 -4.30 21.96
CA ALA A 304 -0.74 -4.48 23.41
C ALA A 304 0.38 -3.69 24.13
N LEU A 305 1.61 -3.77 23.63
CA LEU A 305 2.78 -3.10 24.22
C LEU A 305 2.73 -1.59 24.04
N GLU A 306 2.32 -1.09 22.88
CA GLU A 306 2.10 0.34 22.62
C GLU A 306 0.99 0.90 23.52
N THR A 307 -0.11 0.15 23.69
CA THR A 307 -1.20 0.55 24.59
C THR A 307 -0.72 0.59 26.05
N LEU A 308 0.10 -0.38 26.46
CA LEU A 308 0.72 -0.40 27.79
C LEU A 308 1.66 0.80 27.99
N LEU A 309 2.53 1.08 27.02
CA LEU A 309 3.41 2.23 27.04
C LEU A 309 2.60 3.52 27.16
N ARG A 310 1.55 3.67 26.34
CA ARG A 310 0.67 4.84 26.37
C ARG A 310 0.07 5.04 27.76
N PHE A 311 -0.45 3.98 28.36
CA PHE A 311 -1.00 4.04 29.69
C PHE A 311 0.04 4.47 30.74
N VAL A 312 1.26 3.92 30.66
CA VAL A 312 2.37 4.32 31.55
C VAL A 312 2.67 5.81 31.41
N LEU A 313 2.73 6.32 30.18
CA LEU A 313 2.98 7.72 29.90
C LEU A 313 1.85 8.63 30.42
N ASP A 314 0.59 8.24 30.24
CA ASP A 314 -0.56 8.99 30.78
C ASP A 314 -0.54 9.00 32.32
N ALA A 315 -0.19 7.87 32.96
CA ALA A 315 -0.07 7.78 34.41
C ALA A 315 1.10 8.61 34.97
N LEU A 316 2.20 8.72 34.23
CA LEU A 316 3.34 9.58 34.57
C LEU A 316 3.05 11.06 34.32
N GLY A 317 2.32 11.39 33.25
CA GLY A 317 1.93 12.76 32.92
C GLY A 317 1.02 13.40 33.97
N ALA A 318 0.27 12.59 34.72
CA ALA A 318 -0.52 13.05 35.87
C ALA A 318 0.33 13.34 37.12
N GLU A 319 1.62 12.98 37.12
CA GLU A 319 2.53 13.07 38.27
C GLU A 319 3.75 13.94 37.90
N PRO A 320 3.62 15.28 37.86
CA PRO A 320 4.68 16.18 37.38
C PRO A 320 5.97 16.15 38.22
N ALA A 321 5.91 15.65 39.45
CA ALA A 321 7.08 15.42 40.30
C ALA A 321 7.83 14.11 40.00
N GLY A 322 7.33 13.32 39.03
CA GLY A 322 7.81 11.97 38.74
C GLY A 322 7.18 10.93 39.66
N LEU A 323 7.18 9.67 39.19
CA LEU A 323 6.64 8.54 39.94
C LEU A 323 7.71 7.45 40.08
N PRO A 324 8.01 6.94 41.29
CA PRO A 324 8.93 5.83 41.44
C PRO A 324 8.47 4.58 40.67
N PRO A 325 9.36 3.80 40.04
CA PRO A 325 8.99 2.65 39.21
C PRO A 325 8.05 1.65 39.89
N ARG A 326 8.28 1.34 41.18
CA ARG A 326 7.41 0.47 41.99
C ARG A 326 5.97 0.97 42.08
N HIS A 327 5.77 2.29 42.20
CA HIS A 327 4.44 2.88 42.29
C HIS A 327 3.75 2.92 40.93
N CYS A 328 4.53 3.13 39.85
CA CYS A 328 4.04 2.97 38.48
C CYS A 328 3.55 1.54 38.23
N CYS A 329 4.36 0.53 38.58
CA CYS A 329 3.98 -0.89 38.48
C CYS A 329 2.72 -1.21 39.30
N ASN A 330 2.60 -0.66 40.51
CA ASN A 330 1.40 -0.86 41.34
C ASN A 330 0.13 -0.23 40.73
N LYS A 331 0.25 0.84 39.94
CA LYS A 331 -0.89 1.39 39.16
C LYS A 331 -1.25 0.49 37.96
N LEU A 332 -0.30 -0.29 37.43
CA LEU A 332 -0.51 -1.22 36.31
C LEU A 332 -1.16 -2.55 36.72
N LEU A 333 -0.75 -3.12 37.86
CA LEU A 333 -1.15 -4.46 38.30
C LEU A 333 -2.69 -4.70 38.36
N PRO A 334 -3.52 -3.77 38.87
CA PRO A 334 -4.97 -3.95 38.91
C PRO A 334 -5.64 -4.01 37.54
N ILE A 335 -5.04 -3.38 36.53
CA ILE A 335 -5.55 -3.34 35.15
C ILE A 335 -5.20 -4.65 34.44
N CYS A 336 -3.94 -5.09 34.57
CA CYS A 336 -3.51 -6.39 34.04
C CYS A 336 -4.32 -7.55 34.64
N ALA A 337 -4.66 -7.48 35.93
CA ALA A 337 -5.50 -8.45 36.60
C ALA A 337 -6.97 -8.48 36.11
N ARG A 338 -7.46 -7.40 35.48
CA ARG A 338 -8.82 -7.31 34.90
C ARG A 338 -8.88 -7.74 33.43
N LEU A 339 -7.74 -7.90 32.75
CA LEU A 339 -7.69 -8.32 31.34
C LEU A 339 -8.39 -9.68 31.05
N PRO A 340 -8.29 -10.72 31.92
CA PRO A 340 -9.01 -11.97 31.70
C PRO A 340 -10.55 -11.83 31.79
N ALA A 341 -11.04 -10.89 32.60
CA ALA A 341 -12.47 -10.58 32.73
C ALA A 341 -12.99 -9.75 31.55
N LEU A 342 -12.15 -8.86 31.00
CA LEU A 342 -12.42 -8.14 29.75
C LEU A 342 -12.44 -9.09 28.55
N ARG A 343 -11.59 -10.14 28.53
CA ARG A 343 -11.56 -11.17 27.47
C ARG A 343 -12.88 -11.91 27.30
N ARG A 344 -13.64 -12.13 28.38
CA ARG A 344 -14.99 -12.73 28.35
C ARG A 344 -16.08 -11.80 27.80
N ARG A 345 -15.88 -10.48 27.85
CA ARG A 345 -16.77 -9.48 27.21
C ARG A 345 -16.31 -9.10 25.80
N ALA A 346 -15.01 -9.25 25.50
CA ALA A 346 -14.37 -8.94 24.23
C ALA A 346 -14.56 -10.04 23.17
N GLY A 347 -14.95 -11.26 23.56
CA GLY A 347 -15.33 -12.32 22.60
C GLY A 347 -16.42 -11.88 21.61
N ASP A 348 -17.24 -10.90 22.01
CA ASP A 348 -18.33 -10.33 21.20
C ASP A 348 -17.97 -8.96 20.56
N LEU A 349 -16.79 -8.40 20.84
CA LEU A 349 -16.39 -7.06 20.43
C LEU A 349 -14.96 -7.05 19.93
N CYS A 350 -14.84 -6.90 18.60
CA CYS A 350 -13.60 -6.67 17.86
C CYS A 350 -12.64 -5.78 18.68
N LEU A 351 -11.37 -6.20 18.84
CA LEU A 351 -10.37 -5.54 19.70
C LEU A 351 -10.20 -4.04 19.40
N THR A 352 -10.50 -3.61 18.17
CA THR A 352 -10.58 -2.20 17.75
C THR A 352 -11.65 -1.41 18.51
N LYS A 353 -12.82 -2.02 18.77
CA LYS A 353 -13.87 -1.44 19.62
C LYS A 353 -13.47 -1.42 21.09
N LEU A 354 -12.70 -2.39 21.57
CA LEU A 354 -12.19 -2.37 22.95
C LEU A 354 -11.23 -1.21 23.16
N ALA A 355 -10.32 -0.94 22.21
CA ALA A 355 -9.45 0.24 22.25
C ALA A 355 -10.27 1.54 22.27
N SER A 356 -11.31 1.66 21.43
CA SER A 356 -12.18 2.85 21.41
C SER A 356 -13.07 3.01 22.65
N GLN A 357 -13.60 1.92 23.20
CA GLN A 357 -14.47 1.95 24.39
C GLN A 357 -13.66 2.20 25.66
N THR A 358 -12.43 1.71 25.73
CA THR A 358 -11.51 2.03 26.83
C THR A 358 -11.11 3.51 26.79
N MET A 359 -10.97 4.12 25.60
CA MET A 359 -10.77 5.57 25.45
C MET A 359 -11.99 6.41 25.86
N GLN A 360 -13.23 5.93 25.63
CA GLN A 360 -14.45 6.65 26.01
C GLN A 360 -14.74 6.63 27.51
N LEU A 361 -14.24 5.63 28.25
CA LEU A 361 -14.47 5.49 29.70
C LEU A 361 -13.52 6.32 30.57
N THR A 362 -12.56 7.05 29.96
CA THR A 362 -11.51 7.80 30.68
C THR A 362 -11.57 9.33 30.50
N GLU A 363 -12.68 9.91 30.03
CA GLU A 363 -12.80 11.39 30.03
C GLU A 363 -13.21 11.94 31.41
N PRO A 364 -12.33 12.73 32.03
CA PRO A 364 -12.77 13.99 32.63
C PRO A 364 -12.06 15.19 31.99
N SER A 365 -12.88 16.22 31.74
CA SER A 365 -12.62 17.65 31.49
C SER A 365 -11.23 18.11 31.03
N ARG A 366 -11.25 18.76 29.86
CA ARG A 366 -10.20 19.56 29.19
C ARG A 366 -9.35 20.41 30.16
N THR A 367 -8.02 20.29 30.04
CA THR A 367 -7.07 21.39 29.74
C THR A 367 -5.67 20.85 29.38
N ALA A 368 -4.99 21.57 28.47
CA ALA A 368 -3.55 21.55 28.15
C ALA A 368 -2.83 20.22 27.81
N SER A 369 -3.03 19.70 26.58
CA SER A 369 -1.99 18.97 25.82
C SER A 369 -2.44 18.74 24.37
N GLY A 370 -2.30 19.77 23.54
CA GLY A 370 -2.87 19.83 22.19
C GLY A 370 -2.05 19.20 21.06
N ARG A 371 -0.92 18.53 21.31
CA ARG A 371 -0.04 18.02 20.23
C ARG A 371 0.00 16.50 20.04
N TRP A 372 -0.49 15.71 21.00
CA TRP A 372 -0.52 14.23 20.90
C TRP A 372 -1.90 13.66 20.58
N ARG A 373 -2.94 14.51 20.54
CA ARG A 373 -4.35 14.09 20.36
C ARG A 373 -4.68 13.63 18.94
N THR A 374 -3.91 14.07 17.94
CA THR A 374 -4.23 13.82 16.53
C THR A 374 -3.77 12.43 16.05
N ALA A 375 -2.66 11.91 16.59
CA ALA A 375 -2.03 10.68 16.07
C ALA A 375 -2.79 9.37 16.36
N LEU A 376 -3.62 9.32 17.41
CA LEU A 376 -4.39 8.11 17.78
C LEU A 376 -5.85 8.16 17.28
N CYS A 377 -6.43 9.35 17.10
CA CYS A 377 -7.81 9.50 16.62
C CYS A 377 -7.94 9.27 15.10
N GLU A 378 -6.85 9.47 14.34
CA GLU A 378 -6.82 9.27 12.88
C GLU A 378 -6.60 7.81 12.45
N ARG A 379 -6.42 6.85 13.36
CA ARG A 379 -6.36 5.41 13.03
C ARG A 379 -7.74 4.79 12.70
N ARG A 380 -8.65 5.55 12.09
CA ARG A 380 -9.69 4.97 11.22
C ARG A 380 -9.04 4.71 9.87
N VAL A 381 -8.59 3.48 9.64
CA VAL A 381 -8.23 2.93 8.32
C VAL A 381 -7.62 3.98 7.38
N ALA A 382 -6.49 4.57 7.78
CA ALA A 382 -5.70 5.39 6.86
C ALA A 382 -4.74 4.43 6.13
N PRO A 383 -4.78 4.34 4.79
CA PRO A 383 -3.78 3.58 4.05
C PRO A 383 -2.43 4.22 4.35
N THR A 384 -1.58 3.49 5.08
CA THR A 384 -0.26 3.99 5.47
C THR A 384 0.60 4.04 4.22
N VAL A 385 0.83 5.25 3.72
CA VAL A 385 1.83 5.55 2.70
C VAL A 385 3.19 5.54 3.39
N LEU A 386 3.96 4.49 3.14
CA LEU A 386 5.43 4.49 3.16
C LEU A 386 5.91 3.65 1.98
#